data_AF-A0A975LJH7-F1
#
_entry.id   AF-A0A975LJH7-F1
#
_cell.length_a   1.000
_cell.length_b   1.000
_cell.length_c   1.000
_cell.angle_alpha   90.00
_cell.angle_beta   90.00
_cell.angle_gamma   90.00
#
_symmetry.space_group_name_H-M   'P 1'
#
loop_
_entity.id
_entity.type
_entity.pdbx_description
1 polymer ?
#
loop_
_entity_poly.entity_id
_entity_poly.type
_entity_poly.pdbx_seq_one_letter_code
_entity_poly.pdbx_strand_id
1 'polypeptide(L)'
;MLLTFFLNLFFYKTGDPFPPLRISLNKIIVGIYGIIIILLIILRIIKKIDKYISGKIIKFSTLIFIIINILIVYFYKSEQITWTFNWIVYKNAVMTSGFIILRLVLIISFSSLLTFTTKPTDLTLAIERVLGPLKIIKLPVSELALMISIALRFIPTLLEETQKILKAQTSRGADFTEGNIKDKIIQIISLLIPMFIISFKRAEDLANAMEARGYVPGKKRTSFRELKWHLRDTLYVSSFLILVSYFIYFG
;
A
#
# COMPACT_ATOMS: atom_id res chain seq x y z
N MET A 1 5.13 13.30 8.97
CA MET A 1 4.48 12.52 10.05
C MET A 1 4.81 13.08 11.42
N LEU A 2 6.07 12.99 11.88
CA LEU A 2 6.55 13.70 13.08
C LEU A 2 6.43 15.22 12.92
N LEU A 3 6.89 15.76 11.79
CA LEU A 3 6.83 17.21 11.52
C LEU A 3 5.40 17.78 11.57
N THR A 4 4.41 17.12 10.96
CA THR A 4 2.99 17.53 10.99
C THR A 4 2.33 17.37 12.36
N PHE A 5 2.76 16.38 13.15
CA PHE A 5 2.33 16.20 14.53
C PHE A 5 2.91 17.30 15.42
N PHE A 6 4.21 17.57 15.32
CA PHE A 6 4.89 18.67 16.00
C PHE A 6 4.31 20.03 15.57
N LEU A 7 4.09 20.26 14.27
CA LEU A 7 3.48 21.50 13.79
C LEU A 7 2.06 21.70 14.38
N ASN A 8 1.22 20.67 14.44
CA ASN A 8 -0.09 20.79 15.08
C ASN A 8 -0.01 20.97 16.60
N LEU A 9 0.93 20.30 17.28
CA LEU A 9 1.11 20.41 18.73
C LEU A 9 1.58 21.82 19.13
N PHE A 10 2.39 22.47 18.29
CA PHE A 10 3.02 23.76 18.59
C PHE A 10 2.30 24.98 17.98
N PHE A 11 1.71 24.84 16.79
CA PHE A 11 1.14 25.98 16.05
C PHE A 11 -0.39 26.04 16.04
N TYR A 12 -1.10 25.05 16.61
CA TYR A 12 -2.56 25.14 16.75
C TYR A 12 -2.95 26.07 17.92
N LYS A 13 -2.74 27.38 17.72
CA LYS A 13 -3.38 28.45 18.50
C LYS A 13 -4.69 28.82 17.80
N THR A 14 -5.75 28.92 18.58
CA THR A 14 -7.09 29.43 18.24
C THR A 14 -7.12 30.39 17.04
N GLY A 15 -7.89 30.05 16.00
CA GLY A 15 -8.59 31.08 15.22
C GLY A 15 -8.68 30.87 13.71
N ASP A 16 -7.59 30.50 13.02
CA ASP A 16 -7.61 30.60 11.54
C ASP A 16 -8.04 29.29 10.88
N PRO A 17 -9.16 29.29 10.13
CA PRO A 17 -9.69 28.09 9.51
C PRO A 17 -8.92 27.81 8.22
N PHE A 18 -8.01 26.82 8.25
CA PHE A 18 -8.23 25.78 7.24
C PHE A 18 -9.57 25.17 7.59
N PRO A 19 -10.53 25.08 6.64
CA PRO A 19 -11.92 24.74 6.94
C PRO A 19 -11.88 23.59 7.92
N PRO A 20 -12.37 23.77 9.16
CA PRO A 20 -12.43 22.66 10.07
C PRO A 20 -13.32 21.67 9.32
N LEU A 21 -12.73 20.58 8.86
CA LEU A 21 -13.44 19.32 8.88
C LEU A 21 -13.86 19.21 10.34
N ARG A 22 -15.04 19.76 10.66
CA ARG A 22 -15.74 19.64 11.93
C ARG A 22 -16.10 18.18 12.02
N ILE A 23 -15.08 17.35 12.18
CA ILE A 23 -15.23 16.00 12.67
C ILE A 23 -15.58 16.26 14.13
N SER A 24 -16.88 16.40 14.38
CA SER A 24 -17.39 16.37 15.74
C SER A 24 -16.74 15.14 16.38
N LEU A 25 -16.16 15.33 17.56
CA LEU A 25 -15.57 14.25 18.33
C LEU A 25 -16.70 13.38 18.87
N ASN A 26 -17.31 12.63 17.96
CA ASN A 26 -18.34 11.70 18.30
C ASN A 26 -17.62 10.49 18.93
N LYS A 27 -18.00 10.11 20.16
CA LYS A 27 -17.50 8.90 20.84
C LYS A 27 -17.60 7.66 19.94
N ILE A 28 -18.50 7.74 18.96
CA ILE A 28 -18.75 6.79 17.89
C ILE A 28 -17.56 6.64 16.92
N ILE A 29 -16.91 7.72 16.48
CA ILE A 29 -15.75 7.65 15.57
C ILE A 29 -14.57 6.94 16.23
N VAL A 30 -14.36 7.19 17.54
CA VAL A 30 -13.35 6.50 18.35
C VAL A 30 -13.66 5.02 18.49
N GLY A 31 -14.93 4.67 18.76
CA GLY A 31 -15.40 3.29 18.84
C GLY A 31 -15.22 2.50 17.54
N ILE A 32 -15.49 3.12 16.38
CA ILE A 32 -15.34 2.51 15.06
C ILE A 32 -13.87 2.26 14.73
N TYR A 33 -12.98 3.23 14.97
CA TYR A 33 -11.55 3.00 14.79
C TYR A 33 -11.06 1.84 15.66
N GLY A 34 -11.54 1.74 16.91
CA GLY A 34 -11.31 0.59 17.78
C GLY A 34 -11.78 -0.74 17.18
N ILE A 35 -12.98 -0.78 16.57
CA ILE A 35 -13.52 -1.98 15.92
C ILE A 35 -12.71 -2.38 14.67
N ILE A 36 -12.34 -1.42 13.81
CA ILE A 36 -11.48 -1.66 12.64
C ILE A 36 -10.13 -2.26 13.09
N ILE A 37 -9.60 -1.80 14.22
CA ILE A 37 -8.34 -2.28 14.77
C ILE A 37 -8.48 -3.69 15.35
N ILE A 38 -9.54 -3.98 16.09
CA ILE A 38 -9.85 -5.33 16.58
C ILE A 38 -10.00 -6.29 15.40
N LEU A 39 -10.66 -5.87 14.32
CA LEU A 39 -10.78 -6.67 13.10
C LEU A 39 -9.41 -6.93 12.45
N LEU A 40 -8.53 -5.92 12.36
CA LEU A 40 -7.17 -6.09 11.84
C LEU A 40 -6.32 -7.03 12.72
N ILE A 41 -6.50 -6.97 14.05
CA ILE A 41 -5.84 -7.87 15.01
C ILE A 41 -6.38 -9.30 14.87
N ILE A 42 -7.69 -9.48 14.72
CA ILE A 42 -8.33 -10.79 14.50
C ILE A 42 -7.86 -11.39 13.17
N LEU A 43 -7.81 -10.60 12.09
CA LEU A 43 -7.28 -11.04 10.79
C LEU A 43 -5.79 -11.42 10.86
N ARG A 44 -5.03 -10.77 11.75
CA ARG A 44 -3.63 -11.11 12.06
C ARG A 44 -3.50 -12.42 12.85
N ILE A 45 -4.41 -12.71 13.78
CA ILE A 45 -4.43 -13.94 14.58
C ILE A 45 -4.91 -15.14 13.75
N ILE A 46 -5.93 -14.95 12.91
CA ILE A 46 -6.52 -16.02 12.07
C ILE A 46 -5.54 -16.50 10.99
N LYS A 47 -4.57 -15.68 10.59
CA LYS A 47 -3.56 -16.11 9.61
C LYS A 47 -2.27 -16.57 10.30
N LYS A 48 -1.96 -17.84 10.04
CA LYS A 48 -0.67 -18.54 10.12
C LYS A 48 0.44 -17.77 9.36
N ILE A 49 0.78 -16.55 9.82
CA ILE A 49 1.79 -15.63 9.28
C ILE A 49 3.04 -15.77 10.14
N ASP A 50 3.66 -16.94 10.09
CA ASP A 50 4.83 -17.23 10.93
C ASP A 50 6.07 -17.67 10.15
N LYS A 51 6.08 -17.54 8.80
CA LYS A 51 7.22 -18.11 8.05
C LYS A 51 7.96 -17.22 7.06
N TYR A 52 7.46 -16.04 6.66
CA TYR A 52 8.11 -15.35 5.53
C TYR A 52 8.38 -13.84 5.59
N ILE A 53 8.08 -13.07 6.65
CA ILE A 53 8.74 -11.76 6.86
C ILE A 53 8.51 -11.23 8.27
N SER A 54 9.60 -10.64 8.79
CA SER A 54 9.81 -9.95 10.06
C SER A 54 8.55 -9.42 10.74
N GLY A 55 8.13 -10.14 11.79
CA GLY A 55 7.18 -9.63 12.76
C GLY A 55 7.58 -8.27 13.36
N LYS A 56 8.79 -7.74 13.12
CA LYS A 56 9.25 -6.43 13.64
C LYS A 56 8.46 -5.25 13.07
N ILE A 57 8.18 -5.17 11.76
CA ILE A 57 7.49 -3.99 11.19
C ILE A 57 6.04 -3.92 11.71
N ILE A 58 5.37 -5.07 11.74
CA ILE A 58 3.99 -5.17 12.21
C ILE A 58 3.94 -4.98 13.75
N LYS A 59 4.88 -5.56 14.51
CA LYS A 59 5.01 -5.34 15.98
C LYS A 59 5.33 -3.88 16.30
N PHE A 60 6.18 -3.21 15.52
CA PHE A 60 6.55 -1.81 15.71
C PHE A 60 5.37 -0.87 15.46
N SER A 61 4.60 -1.09 14.38
CA SER A 61 3.38 -0.31 14.14
C SER A 61 2.35 -0.47 15.26
N THR A 62 2.21 -1.67 15.83
CA THR A 62 1.28 -1.93 16.95
C THR A 62 1.79 -1.40 18.30
N LEU A 63 3.10 -1.39 18.54
CA LEU A 63 3.69 -0.85 19.77
C LEU A 63 3.52 0.68 19.83
N ILE A 64 3.84 1.36 18.73
CA ILE A 64 3.63 2.80 18.58
C ILE A 64 2.16 3.15 18.80
N PHE A 65 1.25 2.35 18.25
CA PHE A 65 -0.19 2.52 18.44
C PHE A 65 -0.65 2.39 19.90
N ILE A 66 -0.19 1.39 20.65
CA ILE A 66 -0.54 1.21 22.07
C ILE A 66 -0.05 2.41 22.89
N ILE A 67 1.18 2.86 22.64
CA ILE A 67 1.77 4.02 23.31
C ILE A 67 0.94 5.29 23.03
N ILE A 68 0.54 5.51 21.79
CA ILE A 68 -0.28 6.68 21.41
C ILE A 68 -1.67 6.63 22.03
N ASN A 69 -2.32 5.47 22.11
CA ASN A 69 -3.63 5.34 22.75
C ASN A 69 -3.56 5.58 24.26
N ILE A 70 -2.52 5.06 24.92
CA ILE A 70 -2.29 5.32 26.35
C ILE A 70 -2.09 6.82 26.59
N LEU A 71 -1.32 7.50 25.74
CA LEU A 71 -1.13 8.95 25.82
C LEU A 71 -2.45 9.71 25.60
N ILE A 72 -3.24 9.35 24.58
CA ILE A 72 -4.54 9.99 24.31
C ILE A 72 -5.50 9.82 25.49
N VAL A 73 -5.59 8.62 26.07
CA VAL A 73 -6.47 8.33 27.23
C VAL A 73 -6.02 9.09 28.47
N TYR A 74 -4.70 9.16 28.71
CA TYR A 74 -4.14 9.94 29.81
C TYR A 74 -4.45 11.44 29.67
N PHE A 75 -4.28 12.00 28.47
CA PHE A 75 -4.56 13.41 28.21
C PHE A 75 -6.06 13.74 28.13
N TYR A 76 -6.93 12.79 27.82
CA TYR A 76 -8.38 12.99 27.82
C TYR A 76 -8.93 13.32 29.23
N LYS A 77 -8.28 12.78 30.27
CA LYS A 77 -8.67 12.93 31.68
C LYS A 77 -8.26 14.28 32.29
N SER A 78 -7.34 15.03 31.67
CA SER A 78 -6.89 16.33 32.15
C SER A 78 -7.51 17.47 31.32
N GLU A 79 -8.11 18.46 31.97
CA GLU A 79 -8.72 19.61 31.28
C GLU A 79 -7.72 20.71 30.95
N GLN A 80 -6.60 20.79 31.66
CA GLN A 80 -5.50 21.73 31.38
C GLN A 80 -4.17 21.10 31.78
N ILE A 81 -3.20 21.10 30.85
CA ILE A 81 -1.82 20.67 31.14
C ILE A 81 -0.99 21.94 31.15
N THR A 82 -0.85 22.55 32.32
CA THR A 82 0.17 23.56 32.56
C THR A 82 1.45 22.84 32.94
N TRP A 83 2.29 22.53 31.96
CA TRP A 83 3.68 22.18 32.27
C TRP A 83 4.43 23.48 32.52
N THR A 84 4.97 23.64 33.73
CA THR A 84 5.71 24.82 34.18
C THR A 84 7.03 24.95 33.41
N PHE A 85 6.94 25.48 32.19
CA PHE A 85 7.92 26.30 31.45
C PHE A 85 7.24 26.79 30.16
N ASN A 86 6.44 27.85 30.24
CA ASN A 86 5.83 28.66 29.16
C ASN A 86 5.26 27.99 27.87
N TRP A 87 4.91 26.70 27.87
CA TRP A 87 4.40 25.98 26.70
C TRP A 87 2.94 25.59 26.93
N ILE A 88 2.02 26.34 26.31
CA ILE A 88 0.58 26.09 26.43
C ILE A 88 0.18 25.04 25.39
N VAL A 89 -0.10 23.81 25.86
CA VAL A 89 -0.58 22.71 25.00
C VAL A 89 -2.11 22.64 25.10
N TYR A 90 -2.80 22.82 23.97
CA TYR A 90 -4.27 22.79 23.91
C TYR A 90 -4.81 21.36 23.80
N LYS A 91 -5.85 21.04 24.57
CA LYS A 91 -6.54 19.73 24.54
C LYS A 91 -7.00 19.34 23.13
N ASN A 92 -7.54 20.29 22.37
CA ASN A 92 -7.98 20.05 20.99
C ASN A 92 -6.81 19.68 20.06
N ALA A 93 -5.64 20.31 20.22
CA ALA A 93 -4.45 20.01 19.43
C ALA A 93 -3.92 18.59 19.68
N VAL A 94 -3.97 18.13 20.93
CA VAL A 94 -3.60 16.74 21.30
C VAL A 94 -4.60 15.74 20.73
N MET A 95 -5.90 16.04 20.78
CA MET A 95 -6.92 15.14 20.23
C MET A 95 -6.81 15.04 18.70
N THR A 96 -6.80 16.16 17.97
CA THR A 96 -6.73 16.15 16.50
C THR A 96 -5.45 15.51 15.99
N SER A 97 -4.32 15.78 16.61
CA SER A 97 -3.03 15.17 16.26
C SER A 97 -3.02 13.66 16.53
N GLY A 98 -3.64 13.20 17.63
CA GLY A 98 -3.86 11.77 17.91
C GLY A 98 -4.68 11.07 16.83
N PHE A 99 -5.76 11.68 16.34
CA PHE A 99 -6.58 11.12 15.24
C PHE A 99 -5.82 11.04 13.92
N ILE A 100 -5.01 12.05 13.59
CA ILE A 100 -4.21 12.04 12.37
C ILE A 100 -3.21 10.89 12.40
N ILE A 101 -2.56 10.66 13.54
CA ILE A 101 -1.63 9.53 13.68
C ILE A 101 -2.38 8.20 13.57
N LEU A 102 -3.52 8.07 14.24
CA LEU A 102 -4.36 6.87 14.19
C LEU A 102 -4.77 6.53 12.75
N ARG A 103 -5.23 7.53 11.97
CA ARG A 103 -5.59 7.38 10.56
C ARG A 103 -4.42 6.86 9.73
N LEU A 104 -3.22 7.41 9.93
CA LEU A 104 -2.04 7.00 9.19
C LEU A 104 -1.62 5.56 9.53
N VAL A 105 -1.64 5.20 10.82
CA VAL A 105 -1.37 3.82 11.26
C VAL A 105 -2.35 2.85 10.59
N LEU A 106 -3.63 3.18 10.57
CA LEU A 106 -4.66 2.35 9.93
C LEU A 106 -4.43 2.16 8.43
N ILE A 107 -4.13 3.24 7.69
CA ILE A 107 -3.84 3.17 6.26
C ILE A 107 -2.62 2.27 5.99
N ILE A 108 -1.54 2.47 6.76
CA ILE A 108 -0.30 1.68 6.61
C ILE A 108 -0.54 0.21 6.95
N SER A 109 -1.25 -0.07 8.05
CA SER A 109 -1.57 -1.45 8.47
C SER A 109 -2.47 -2.15 7.46
N PHE A 110 -3.50 -1.48 6.94
CA PHE A 110 -4.39 -2.04 5.93
C PHE A 110 -3.66 -2.30 4.60
N SER A 111 -2.87 -1.33 4.12
CA SER A 111 -2.06 -1.47 2.90
C SER A 111 -1.05 -2.61 3.02
N SER A 112 -0.38 -2.72 4.18
CA SER A 112 0.55 -3.82 4.45
C SER A 112 -0.16 -5.17 4.46
N LEU A 113 -1.32 -5.25 5.12
CA LEU A 113 -2.12 -6.48 5.15
C LEU A 113 -2.52 -6.91 3.74
N LEU A 114 -3.02 -5.99 2.92
CA LEU A 114 -3.37 -6.27 1.51
C LEU A 114 -2.16 -6.80 0.72
N THR A 115 -1.02 -6.12 0.85
CA THR A 115 0.24 -6.47 0.17
C THR A 115 0.73 -7.87 0.56
N PHE A 116 0.62 -8.25 1.82
CA PHE A 116 1.09 -9.56 2.29
C PHE A 116 0.09 -10.70 2.04
N THR A 117 -1.20 -10.40 1.97
CA THR A 117 -2.23 -11.43 1.90
C THR A 117 -2.66 -11.78 0.49
N THR A 118 -2.30 -10.95 -0.50
CA THR A 118 -2.75 -11.08 -1.88
C THR A 118 -1.57 -11.25 -2.82
N LYS A 119 -1.63 -12.22 -3.74
CA LYS A 119 -0.59 -12.40 -4.75
C LYS A 119 -0.68 -11.26 -5.79
N PRO A 120 0.45 -10.75 -6.31
CA PRO A 120 0.44 -9.71 -7.34
C PRO A 120 -0.37 -10.08 -8.59
N THR A 121 -0.31 -11.36 -9.01
CA THR A 121 -1.10 -11.85 -10.15
C THR A 121 -2.61 -11.82 -9.89
N ASP A 122 -3.03 -12.05 -8.64
CA ASP A 122 -4.45 -12.03 -8.24
C ASP A 122 -4.98 -10.59 -8.22
N LEU A 123 -4.13 -9.64 -7.81
CA LEU A 123 -4.43 -8.20 -7.89
C LEU A 123 -4.68 -7.75 -9.34
N THR A 124 -3.90 -8.24 -10.31
CA THR A 124 -4.14 -7.87 -11.72
C THR A 124 -5.48 -8.34 -12.26
N LEU A 125 -5.90 -9.56 -11.88
CA LEU A 125 -7.20 -10.10 -12.25
C LEU A 125 -8.34 -9.33 -11.56
N ALA A 126 -8.14 -8.92 -10.31
CA ALA A 126 -9.09 -8.08 -9.60
C ALA A 126 -9.23 -6.71 -10.29
N ILE A 127 -8.11 -6.09 -10.68
CA ILE A 127 -8.10 -4.83 -11.44
C ILE A 127 -8.81 -5.00 -12.78
N GLU A 128 -8.58 -6.10 -13.54
CA GLU A 128 -9.32 -6.37 -14.79
C GLU A 128 -10.83 -6.40 -14.56
N ARG A 129 -11.29 -7.03 -13.47
CA ARG A 129 -12.71 -7.14 -13.16
C ARG A 129 -13.32 -5.82 -12.69
N VAL A 130 -12.60 -5.04 -11.89
CA VAL A 130 -13.01 -3.70 -11.43
C VAL A 130 -13.04 -2.70 -12.59
N LEU A 131 -12.10 -2.79 -13.53
CA LEU A 131 -12.08 -1.97 -14.75
C LEU A 131 -13.00 -2.51 -15.85
N GLY A 132 -13.56 -3.71 -15.70
CA GLY A 132 -14.53 -4.32 -16.61
C GLY A 132 -15.64 -3.38 -17.13
N PRO A 133 -16.34 -2.59 -16.29
CA PRO A 133 -17.34 -1.63 -16.77
C PRO A 133 -16.79 -0.56 -17.71
N LEU A 134 -15.50 -0.21 -17.63
CA LEU A 134 -14.89 0.76 -18.56
C LEU A 134 -14.74 0.21 -19.99
N LYS A 135 -14.97 -1.09 -20.22
CA LYS A 135 -15.07 -1.65 -21.58
C LYS A 135 -16.17 -0.98 -22.41
N ILE A 136 -17.21 -0.45 -21.76
CA ILE A 136 -18.30 0.28 -22.42
C ILE A 136 -17.77 1.56 -23.10
N ILE A 137 -16.73 2.18 -22.53
CA ILE A 137 -16.07 3.39 -23.07
C ILE A 137 -14.96 3.00 -24.07
N LYS A 138 -14.98 1.77 -24.61
CA LYS A 138 -13.99 1.22 -25.55
C LYS A 138 -12.57 1.13 -24.99
N LEU A 139 -12.40 1.11 -23.67
CA LEU A 139 -11.09 0.89 -23.05
C LEU A 139 -10.68 -0.61 -23.20
N PRO A 140 -9.46 -0.93 -23.70
CA PRO A 140 -9.00 -2.30 -23.88
C PRO A 140 -8.53 -2.93 -22.55
N VAL A 141 -9.46 -3.16 -21.62
CA VAL A 141 -9.17 -3.64 -20.25
C VAL A 141 -8.49 -5.01 -20.24
N SER A 142 -8.85 -5.90 -21.16
CA SER A 142 -8.32 -7.27 -21.19
C SER A 142 -6.89 -7.34 -21.73
N GLU A 143 -6.55 -6.47 -22.68
CA GLU A 143 -5.18 -6.28 -23.18
C GLU A 143 -4.30 -5.62 -22.11
N LEU A 144 -4.81 -4.61 -21.40
CA LEU A 144 -4.11 -4.02 -20.25
C LEU A 144 -3.81 -5.07 -19.18
N ALA A 145 -4.80 -5.90 -18.81
CA ALA A 145 -4.61 -6.98 -17.85
C ALA A 145 -3.56 -8.00 -18.31
N LEU A 146 -3.54 -8.33 -19.60
CA LEU A 146 -2.52 -9.20 -20.18
C LEU A 146 -1.12 -8.57 -20.07
N MET A 147 -0.96 -7.31 -20.45
CA MET A 147 0.32 -6.60 -20.37
C MET A 147 0.85 -6.56 -18.94
N ILE A 148 0.00 -6.25 -17.95
CA ILE A 148 0.41 -6.24 -16.55
C ILE A 148 0.76 -7.66 -16.08
N SER A 149 -0.01 -8.68 -16.46
CA SER A 149 0.30 -10.07 -16.09
C SER A 149 1.62 -10.57 -16.70
N ILE A 150 1.95 -10.16 -17.92
CA ILE A 150 3.24 -10.47 -18.57
C ILE A 150 4.36 -9.74 -17.84
N ALA A 151 4.18 -8.44 -17.58
CA ALA A 151 5.16 -7.62 -16.86
C ALA A 151 5.49 -8.20 -15.47
N LEU A 152 4.47 -8.53 -14.67
CA LEU A 152 4.67 -9.14 -13.34
C LEU A 152 5.41 -10.47 -13.39
N ARG A 153 5.18 -11.27 -14.43
CA ARG A 153 5.91 -12.54 -14.62
C ARG A 153 7.35 -12.31 -15.07
N PHE A 154 7.61 -11.26 -15.85
CA PHE A 154 8.94 -10.92 -16.34
C PHE A 154 9.81 -10.21 -15.31
N ILE A 155 9.25 -9.48 -14.35
CA ILE A 155 10.03 -8.80 -13.29
C ILE A 155 11.02 -9.76 -12.59
N PRO A 156 10.63 -10.94 -12.07
CA PRO A 156 11.57 -11.87 -11.46
C PRO A 156 12.70 -12.28 -12.41
N THR A 157 12.36 -12.65 -13.64
CA THR A 157 13.36 -13.07 -14.62
C THR A 157 14.29 -11.95 -15.06
N LEU A 158 13.79 -10.71 -15.17
CA LEU A 158 14.61 -9.54 -15.49
C LEU A 158 15.57 -9.21 -14.35
N LEU A 159 15.16 -9.38 -13.10
CA LEU A 159 16.04 -9.23 -11.94
C LEU A 159 17.16 -10.27 -11.94
N GLU A 160 16.86 -11.53 -12.27
CA GLU A 160 17.87 -12.58 -12.41
C GLU A 160 18.87 -12.28 -13.53
N GLU A 161 18.40 -11.85 -14.71
CA GLU A 161 19.30 -11.44 -15.80
C GLU A 161 20.13 -10.21 -15.43
N THR A 162 19.51 -9.21 -14.79
CA THR A 162 20.24 -8.03 -14.29
C THR A 162 21.35 -8.45 -13.34
N GLN A 163 21.10 -9.39 -12.43
CA GLN A 163 22.12 -9.89 -11.51
C GLN A 163 23.24 -10.67 -12.22
N LYS A 164 22.93 -11.45 -13.25
CA LYS A 164 23.95 -12.14 -14.06
C LYS A 164 24.83 -11.14 -14.81
N ILE A 165 24.21 -10.15 -15.45
CA ILE A 165 24.93 -9.11 -16.20
C ILE A 165 25.78 -8.26 -15.25
N LEU A 166 25.24 -7.90 -14.09
CA LEU A 166 25.97 -7.17 -13.05
C LEU A 166 27.22 -7.94 -12.63
N LYS A 167 27.07 -9.23 -12.27
CA LYS A 167 28.23 -10.08 -11.93
C LYS A 167 29.24 -10.19 -13.06
N ALA A 168 28.78 -10.37 -14.30
CA ALA A 168 29.66 -10.46 -15.46
C ALA A 168 30.43 -9.16 -15.72
N GLN A 169 29.79 -8.00 -15.57
CA GLN A 169 30.44 -6.70 -15.72
C GLN A 169 31.40 -6.41 -14.57
N THR A 170 31.06 -6.76 -13.33
CA THR A 170 31.98 -6.66 -12.19
C THR A 170 33.21 -7.54 -12.39
N SER A 171 33.06 -8.76 -12.91
CA SER A 171 34.21 -9.62 -13.28
C SER A 171 35.07 -9.03 -14.41
N ARG A 172 34.51 -8.14 -15.24
CA ARG A 172 35.24 -7.41 -16.30
C ARG A 172 35.84 -6.09 -15.82
N GLY A 173 35.81 -5.82 -14.51
CA GLY A 173 36.41 -4.63 -13.90
C GLY A 173 35.48 -3.41 -13.84
N ALA A 174 34.18 -3.55 -14.11
CA ALA A 174 33.23 -2.46 -13.87
C ALA A 174 32.91 -2.35 -12.36
N ASP A 175 33.33 -1.26 -11.74
CA ASP A 175 33.08 -0.96 -10.32
C ASP A 175 31.86 -0.05 -10.15
N PHE A 176 30.71 -0.63 -9.82
CA PHE A 176 29.44 0.10 -9.64
C PHE A 176 29.32 0.88 -8.32
N THR A 177 30.29 0.72 -7.41
CA THR A 177 30.24 1.27 -6.05
C THR A 177 31.08 2.53 -5.90
N GLU A 178 32.28 2.53 -6.47
CA GLU A 178 33.26 3.61 -6.36
C GLU A 178 33.31 4.49 -7.63
N GLY A 179 33.88 5.68 -7.52
CA GLY A 179 34.07 6.61 -8.66
C GLY A 179 33.14 7.82 -8.69
N ASN A 180 33.43 8.73 -9.64
CA ASN A 180 32.68 9.98 -9.83
C ASN A 180 31.30 9.70 -10.44
N ILE A 181 30.39 10.66 -10.31
CA ILE A 181 29.03 10.56 -10.86
C ILE A 181 29.03 10.24 -12.36
N LYS A 182 30.00 10.79 -13.12
CA LYS A 182 30.18 10.50 -14.55
C LYS A 182 30.50 9.03 -14.81
N ASP A 183 31.39 8.45 -14.02
CA ASP A 183 31.81 7.05 -14.16
C ASP A 183 30.65 6.12 -13.81
N LYS A 184 29.88 6.44 -12.77
CA LYS A 184 28.65 5.71 -12.40
C LYS A 184 27.60 5.71 -13.52
N ILE A 185 27.42 6.83 -14.22
CA ILE A 185 26.49 6.90 -15.35
C ILE A 185 26.96 5.99 -16.48
N ILE A 186 28.25 6.01 -16.82
CA ILE A 186 28.82 5.16 -17.87
C ILE A 186 28.66 3.68 -17.54
N GLN A 187 28.85 3.31 -16.27
CA GLN A 187 28.64 1.95 -15.78
C GLN A 187 27.15 1.54 -15.82
N ILE A 188 26.21 2.43 -15.46
CA ILE A 188 24.78 2.15 -15.60
C ILE A 188 24.43 1.86 -17.07
N ILE A 189 24.99 2.62 -18.01
CA ILE A 189 24.78 2.42 -19.45
C ILE A 189 25.29 1.02 -19.89
N SER A 190 26.42 0.54 -19.35
CA SER A 190 26.97 -0.78 -19.69
C SER A 190 26.11 -1.95 -19.20
N LEU A 191 25.29 -1.75 -18.17
CA LEU A 191 24.24 -2.70 -17.74
C LEU A 191 22.97 -2.57 -18.57
N LEU A 192 22.58 -1.33 -18.87
CA LEU A 192 21.31 -0.98 -19.49
C LEU A 192 21.22 -1.46 -20.94
N ILE A 193 22.28 -1.30 -21.75
CA ILE A 193 22.28 -1.70 -23.16
C ILE A 193 22.04 -3.22 -23.32
N PRO A 194 22.81 -4.12 -22.66
CA PRO A 194 22.55 -5.56 -22.73
C PRO A 194 21.14 -5.94 -22.25
N MET A 195 20.66 -5.31 -21.17
CA MET A 195 19.31 -5.55 -20.65
C MET A 195 18.22 -5.19 -21.65
N PHE A 196 18.37 -4.09 -22.40
CA PHE A 196 17.42 -3.72 -23.45
C PHE A 196 17.41 -4.73 -24.59
N ILE A 197 18.58 -5.16 -25.08
CA ILE A 197 18.67 -6.16 -26.17
C ILE A 197 17.97 -7.46 -25.76
N ILE A 198 18.24 -7.96 -24.55
CA ILE A 198 17.60 -9.17 -24.02
C ILE A 198 16.08 -8.99 -23.88
N SER A 199 15.64 -7.82 -23.41
CA SER A 199 14.22 -7.52 -23.24
C SER A 199 13.47 -7.45 -24.57
N PHE A 200 14.05 -6.81 -25.59
CA PHE A 200 13.49 -6.79 -26.95
C PHE A 200 13.42 -8.19 -27.56
N LYS A 201 14.49 -8.97 -27.43
CA LYS A 201 14.50 -10.34 -27.93
C LYS A 201 13.41 -11.20 -27.25
N ARG A 202 13.26 -11.08 -25.93
CA ARG A 202 12.18 -11.77 -25.18
C ARG A 202 10.79 -11.30 -25.61
N ALA A 203 10.62 -10.02 -25.92
CA ALA A 203 9.34 -9.49 -26.39
C ALA A 203 8.99 -10.06 -27.78
N GLU A 204 9.95 -10.12 -28.70
CA GLU A 204 9.81 -10.73 -30.02
C GLU A 204 9.48 -12.23 -29.92
N ASP A 205 10.26 -12.98 -29.12
CA ASP A 205 10.05 -14.41 -28.93
C ASP A 205 8.68 -14.70 -28.29
N LEU A 206 8.25 -13.86 -27.33
CA LEU A 206 6.92 -13.96 -26.74
C LEU A 206 5.81 -13.65 -27.76
N ALA A 207 5.97 -12.61 -28.57
CA ALA A 207 5.01 -12.24 -29.60
C ALA A 207 4.84 -13.37 -30.64
N ASN A 208 5.94 -13.88 -31.16
CA ASN A 208 5.96 -15.01 -32.09
C ASN A 208 5.30 -16.26 -31.48
N ALA A 209 5.60 -16.56 -30.21
CA ALA A 209 4.99 -17.69 -29.50
C ALA A 209 3.48 -17.48 -29.24
N MET A 210 3.04 -16.24 -29.03
CA MET A 210 1.63 -15.90 -28.87
C MET A 210 0.87 -16.06 -30.20
N GLU A 211 1.44 -15.57 -31.30
CA GLU A 211 0.86 -15.73 -32.64
C GLU A 211 0.78 -17.20 -33.06
N ALA A 212 1.84 -17.99 -32.85
CA ALA A 212 1.84 -19.42 -33.12
C ALA A 212 0.79 -20.21 -32.31
N ARG A 213 0.39 -19.69 -31.13
CA ARG A 213 -0.69 -20.24 -30.30
C ARG A 213 -2.07 -19.70 -30.68
N GLY A 214 -2.18 -18.91 -31.74
CA GLY A 214 -3.43 -18.33 -32.22
C GLY A 214 -3.96 -17.17 -31.38
N TYR A 215 -3.10 -16.46 -30.65
CA TYR A 215 -3.52 -15.27 -29.91
C TYR A 215 -3.85 -14.10 -30.86
N VAL A 216 -5.10 -13.63 -30.82
CA VAL A 216 -5.58 -12.48 -31.61
C VAL A 216 -5.98 -11.34 -30.65
N PRO A 217 -5.29 -10.18 -30.64
CA PRO A 217 -5.68 -9.02 -29.83
C PRO A 217 -7.12 -8.56 -30.13
N GLY A 218 -7.87 -8.10 -29.13
CA GLY A 218 -9.23 -7.59 -29.31
C GLY A 218 -10.33 -8.64 -29.53
N LYS A 219 -9.99 -9.92 -29.73
CA LYS A 219 -10.98 -11.00 -29.87
C LYS A 219 -11.53 -11.42 -28.50
N LYS A 220 -12.81 -11.81 -28.43
CA LYS A 220 -13.40 -12.40 -27.22
C LYS A 220 -12.62 -13.67 -26.84
N ARG A 221 -12.18 -13.72 -25.59
CA ARG A 221 -11.43 -14.84 -25.00
C ARG A 221 -12.18 -15.43 -23.81
N THR A 222 -11.95 -16.72 -23.55
CA THR A 222 -12.35 -17.37 -22.29
C THR A 222 -11.23 -17.19 -21.25
N SER A 223 -11.58 -17.13 -19.97
CA SER A 223 -10.59 -17.06 -18.88
C SER A 223 -10.41 -18.42 -18.25
N PHE A 224 -9.17 -18.91 -18.18
CA PHE A 224 -8.88 -20.13 -17.43
C PHE A 224 -8.94 -19.91 -15.90
N ARG A 225 -8.57 -18.71 -15.45
CA ARG A 225 -8.55 -18.35 -14.03
C ARG A 225 -9.65 -17.35 -13.73
N GLU A 226 -10.72 -17.85 -13.13
CA GLU A 226 -11.86 -17.02 -12.74
C GLU A 226 -11.87 -16.82 -11.22
N LEU A 227 -12.13 -15.57 -10.81
CA LEU A 227 -12.41 -15.23 -9.42
C LEU A 227 -13.81 -15.75 -9.09
N LYS A 228 -13.89 -16.85 -8.34
CA LYS A 228 -15.15 -17.44 -7.87
C LYS A 228 -15.55 -16.79 -6.56
N TRP A 229 -16.80 -16.33 -6.50
CA TRP A 229 -17.37 -15.76 -5.29
C TRP A 229 -17.69 -16.86 -4.28
N HIS A 230 -17.23 -16.72 -3.05
CA HIS A 230 -17.53 -17.64 -1.95
C HIS A 230 -18.44 -16.98 -0.91
N LEU A 231 -19.12 -17.79 -0.09
CA LEU A 231 -19.97 -17.29 1.01
C LEU A 231 -19.20 -16.39 2.00
N ARG A 232 -17.90 -16.64 2.15
CA ARG A 232 -17.00 -15.80 2.94
C ARG A 232 -16.89 -14.39 2.36
N ASP A 233 -16.90 -14.25 1.04
CA ASP A 233 -16.84 -12.95 0.37
C ASP A 233 -18.14 -12.17 0.60
N THR A 234 -19.29 -12.84 0.59
CA THR A 234 -20.58 -12.21 0.96
C THR A 234 -20.55 -11.71 2.41
N LEU A 235 -20.01 -12.50 3.35
CA LEU A 235 -19.87 -12.10 4.76
C LEU A 235 -18.92 -10.89 4.92
N TYR A 236 -17.78 -10.88 4.21
CA TYR A 236 -16.86 -9.74 4.22
C TYR A 236 -17.48 -8.48 3.61
N VAL A 237 -18.19 -8.59 2.49
CA VAL A 237 -18.82 -7.42 1.84
C VAL A 237 -19.99 -6.90 2.67
N SER A 238 -20.83 -7.77 3.22
CA SER A 238 -21.95 -7.34 4.08
C SER A 238 -21.45 -6.66 5.36
N SER A 239 -20.49 -7.26 6.08
CA SER A 239 -19.87 -6.61 7.25
C SER A 239 -19.23 -5.27 6.91
N PHE A 240 -18.56 -5.16 5.76
CA PHE A 240 -17.99 -3.90 5.29
C PHE A 240 -19.07 -2.84 4.99
N LEU A 241 -20.15 -3.22 4.30
CA LEU A 241 -21.28 -2.31 4.00
C LEU A 241 -21.99 -1.84 5.27
N ILE A 242 -22.18 -2.72 6.26
CA ILE A 242 -22.74 -2.35 7.57
C ILE A 242 -21.85 -1.32 8.26
N LEU A 243 -20.53 -1.52 8.25
CA LEU A 243 -19.57 -0.58 8.82
C LEU A 243 -19.61 0.79 8.10
N VAL A 244 -19.66 0.79 6.76
CA VAL A 244 -19.77 2.02 5.96
C VAL A 244 -21.09 2.73 6.19
N SER A 245 -22.21 2.01 6.22
CA SER A 245 -23.54 2.59 6.50
C SER A 245 -23.60 3.19 7.90
N TYR A 246 -22.98 2.53 8.89
CA TYR A 246 -22.83 3.07 10.23
C TYR A 246 -22.01 4.37 10.23
N PHE A 247 -20.94 4.43 9.42
CA PHE A 247 -20.13 5.64 9.26
C PHE A 247 -20.93 6.81 8.65
N ILE A 248 -21.72 6.57 7.61
CA ILE A 248 -22.52 7.62 6.95
C ILE A 248 -23.65 8.12 7.86
N TYR A 249 -24.25 7.26 8.68
CA TYR A 249 -25.35 7.64 9.57
C TYR A 249 -24.88 8.42 10.81
N PHE A 250 -23.69 8.13 11.33
CA PHE A 250 -23.17 8.73 12.58
C PHE A 250 -22.03 9.74 12.41
N GLY A 251 -21.47 9.88 11.19
CA GLY A 251 -20.43 10.84 10.82
C GLY A 251 -21.00 12.12 10.26
#